data_AF-A0A5J5PLF5-F1
#
_entry.id   AF-A0A5J5PLF5-F1
#
_cell.length_a   1.000
_cell.length_b   1.000
_cell.length_c   1.000
_cell.angle_alpha   90.00
_cell.angle_beta   90.00
_cell.angle_gamma   90.00
#
_symmetry.space_group_name_H-M   'P 1'
#
loop_
_entity.id
_entity.type
_entity.pdbx_description
1 polymer ?
#
loop_
_entity_poly.entity_id
_entity_poly.type
_entity_poly.pdbx_seq_one_letter_code
_entity_poly.pdbx_strand_id
1 'polypeptide(L)'
;MTVNSIGAVFQITYIVTFIVYADKEKKMRMLGMLLGVFGLLAIIVAGSLQIADRATRWIFVGFLSCASLISMFASPLFIINLVIRTRSVEFMPFYLSLSTFLMSTSFLLYGVFNFDAFIYVPNGIGTILGILQLALYFRYKAKSMEESNEPLMVSQA
;
A
#
# COMPACT_ATOMS: atom_id res chain seq x y z
N MET A 1 13.20 -1.81 -11.89
CA MET A 1 12.30 -2.62 -12.74
C MET A 1 11.94 -3.96 -12.11
N THR A 2 12.91 -4.72 -11.54
CA THR A 2 12.70 -6.09 -11.04
C THR A 2 11.60 -6.26 -9.99
N VAL A 3 11.51 -5.37 -8.99
CA VAL A 3 10.50 -5.49 -7.91
C VAL A 3 9.07 -5.30 -8.41
N ASN A 4 8.87 -4.36 -9.33
CA ASN A 4 7.55 -4.05 -9.88
C ASN A 4 7.08 -5.18 -10.80
N SER A 5 8.00 -5.80 -11.54
CA SER A 5 7.69 -6.99 -12.36
C SER A 5 7.23 -8.17 -11.51
N ILE A 6 7.91 -8.45 -10.40
CA ILE A 6 7.50 -9.51 -9.46
C ILE A 6 6.14 -9.17 -8.86
N GLY A 7 5.95 -7.92 -8.40
CA GLY A 7 4.66 -7.45 -7.89
C GLY A 7 3.52 -7.59 -8.89
N ALA A 8 3.78 -7.30 -10.17
CA ALA A 8 2.79 -7.46 -11.24
C ALA A 8 2.37 -8.93 -11.42
N VAL A 9 3.30 -9.88 -11.35
CA VAL A 9 2.98 -11.33 -11.42
C VAL A 9 2.06 -11.73 -10.26
N PHE A 10 2.37 -11.29 -9.03
CA PHE A 10 1.50 -11.54 -7.88
C PHE A 10 0.11 -10.92 -8.05
N GLN A 11 0.05 -9.65 -8.49
CA GLN A 11 -1.20 -8.94 -8.73
C GLN A 11 -2.08 -9.65 -9.77
N ILE A 12 -1.49 -10.08 -10.89
CA ILE A 12 -2.20 -10.81 -11.95
C ILE A 12 -2.73 -12.13 -11.42
N THR A 13 -1.89 -12.89 -10.69
CA THR A 13 -2.31 -14.16 -10.08
C THR A 13 -3.48 -13.98 -9.12
N TYR A 14 -3.46 -12.91 -8.32
CA TYR A 14 -4.54 -12.54 -7.40
C TYR A 14 -5.84 -12.21 -8.15
N ILE A 15 -5.73 -11.40 -9.20
CA ILE A 15 -6.88 -11.00 -10.03
C ILE A 15 -7.50 -12.22 -10.70
N VAL A 16 -6.68 -13.10 -11.30
CA VAL A 16 -7.16 -14.33 -11.95
C VAL A 16 -7.90 -15.20 -10.95
N THR A 17 -7.31 -15.45 -9.79
CA THR A 17 -7.93 -16.24 -8.71
C THR A 17 -9.27 -15.62 -8.29
N PHE A 18 -9.32 -14.31 -8.08
CA PHE A 18 -10.57 -13.63 -7.73
C PHE A 18 -11.63 -13.75 -8.83
N ILE A 19 -11.27 -13.58 -10.11
CA ILE A 19 -12.22 -13.69 -11.24
C ILE A 19 -12.80 -15.11 -11.35
N VAL A 20 -12.01 -16.13 -11.00
CA VAL A 20 -12.44 -17.53 -11.04
C VAL A 20 -13.40 -17.85 -9.90
N TYR A 21 -13.11 -17.40 -8.68
CA TYR A 21 -13.85 -17.80 -7.48
C TYR A 21 -14.91 -16.81 -6.98
N ALA A 22 -14.94 -15.56 -7.48
CA ALA A 22 -15.89 -14.56 -6.99
C ALA A 22 -17.31 -14.71 -7.57
N ASP A 23 -18.30 -14.32 -6.77
CA ASP A 23 -19.71 -14.20 -7.17
C ASP A 23 -19.87 -13.30 -8.40
N LYS A 24 -20.87 -13.60 -9.24
CA LYS A 24 -21.10 -12.88 -10.51
C LYS A 24 -21.19 -11.36 -10.33
N GLU A 25 -21.87 -10.87 -9.30
CA GLU A 25 -21.98 -9.42 -9.03
C GLU A 25 -20.64 -8.77 -8.70
N LYS A 26 -19.87 -9.37 -7.78
CA LYS A 26 -18.54 -8.87 -7.37
C LYS A 26 -17.54 -8.96 -8.53
N LYS A 27 -17.62 -10.03 -9.33
CA LYS A 27 -16.81 -10.24 -10.52
C LYS A 27 -17.06 -9.16 -11.58
N MET A 28 -18.32 -8.85 -11.90
CA MET A 28 -18.64 -7.81 -12.88
C MET A 28 -18.20 -6.42 -12.41
N ARG A 29 -18.40 -6.11 -11.12
CA ARG A 29 -17.87 -4.86 -10.54
C ARG A 29 -16.35 -4.77 -10.65
N MET A 30 -15.64 -5.86 -10.33
CA MET A 30 -14.18 -5.87 -10.43
C MET A 30 -13.69 -5.77 -11.88
N LEU A 31 -14.32 -6.48 -12.83
CA LEU A 31 -13.99 -6.37 -14.24
C LEU A 31 -14.20 -4.94 -14.77
N GLY A 32 -15.28 -4.27 -14.36
CA GLY A 32 -15.53 -2.87 -14.69
C GLY A 32 -14.44 -1.93 -14.18
N MET A 33 -14.00 -2.11 -12.92
CA MET A 33 -12.88 -1.34 -12.36
C MET A 33 -11.56 -1.63 -13.11
N LEU A 34 -11.30 -2.90 -13.46
CA LEU A 34 -10.10 -3.31 -14.19
C LEU A 34 -10.04 -2.67 -15.59
N LEU A 35 -11.16 -2.71 -16.32
CA LEU A 35 -11.32 -2.03 -17.61
C LEU A 35 -11.10 -0.53 -17.48
N GLY A 36 -11.62 0.09 -16.42
CA GLY A 36 -11.38 1.50 -16.13
C GLY A 36 -9.90 1.84 -15.94
N VAL A 37 -9.15 1.01 -15.20
CA VAL A 37 -7.70 1.18 -15.00
C VAL A 37 -6.93 1.05 -16.31
N PHE A 38 -7.21 0.00 -17.10
CA PHE A 38 -6.56 -0.17 -18.41
C PHE A 38 -6.90 0.96 -19.39
N GLY A 39 -8.15 1.43 -19.39
CA GLY A 39 -8.59 2.57 -20.19
C GLY A 39 -7.86 3.85 -19.80
N LEU A 40 -7.78 4.16 -18.51
CA LEU A 40 -7.03 5.32 -18.01
C LEU A 40 -5.54 5.23 -18.41
N LEU A 41 -4.93 4.06 -18.24
CA LEU A 41 -3.53 3.85 -18.60
C LEU A 41 -3.30 4.02 -20.12
N ALA A 42 -4.20 3.51 -20.96
CA ALA A 42 -4.15 3.71 -22.40
C ALA A 42 -4.27 5.20 -22.79
N ILE A 43 -5.15 5.95 -22.13
CA ILE A 43 -5.29 7.40 -22.32
C ILE A 43 -4.00 8.13 -21.93
N ILE A 44 -3.40 7.79 -20.78
CA ILE A 44 -2.14 8.40 -20.33
C ILE A 44 -1.02 8.12 -21.32
N VAL A 45 -0.89 6.87 -21.81
CA VAL A 45 0.13 6.49 -22.79
C VAL A 45 -0.10 7.22 -24.12
N ALA A 46 -1.32 7.20 -24.66
CA ALA A 46 -1.65 7.89 -25.90
C ALA A 46 -1.43 9.40 -25.80
N GLY A 47 -1.84 10.02 -24.69
CA GLY A 47 -1.58 11.44 -24.42
C GLY A 47 -0.10 11.76 -24.29
N SER A 48 0.66 10.90 -23.61
CA SER A 48 2.11 11.03 -23.43
C SER A 48 2.86 10.93 -24.76
N LEU A 49 2.42 10.06 -25.68
CA LEU A 49 3.02 9.91 -27.01
C LEU A 49 2.78 11.11 -27.94
N GLN A 50 1.73 11.91 -27.70
CA GLN A 50 1.48 13.14 -28.45
C GLN A 50 2.39 14.30 -28.04
N ILE A 51 3.11 14.19 -26.91
CA ILE A 51 4.09 15.18 -26.47
C ILE A 51 5.42 14.91 -27.18
N ALA A 52 5.77 15.78 -28.13
CA ALA A 52 7.01 15.68 -28.90
C ALA A 52 8.26 15.90 -28.03
N ASP A 53 8.17 16.76 -27.00
CA ASP A 53 9.29 17.03 -26.11
C ASP A 53 9.51 15.91 -25.09
N ARG A 54 10.71 15.32 -25.14
CA ARG A 54 11.08 14.16 -24.31
C ARG A 54 11.17 14.49 -22.83
N ALA A 55 11.63 15.69 -22.49
CA ALA A 55 11.80 16.13 -21.10
C ALA A 55 10.44 16.37 -20.44
N THR A 56 9.55 17.10 -21.11
CA THR A 56 8.17 17.36 -20.65
C THR A 56 7.39 16.06 -20.48
N ARG A 57 7.54 15.12 -21.43
CA ARG A 57 6.92 13.78 -21.33
C ARG A 57 7.37 13.02 -20.08
N TRP A 58 8.67 13.05 -19.80
CA TRP A 58 9.24 12.36 -18.64
C TRP A 58 8.75 12.96 -17.32
N ILE A 59 8.73 14.29 -17.21
CA ILE A 59 8.21 15.00 -16.03
C ILE A 59 6.73 14.69 -15.80
N PHE A 60 5.91 14.72 -16.86
CA PHE A 60 4.47 14.46 -16.77
C PHE A 60 4.17 13.04 -16.26
N VAL A 61 4.80 12.02 -16.86
CA VAL A 61 4.63 10.62 -16.45
C VAL A 61 5.20 10.39 -15.04
N GLY A 62 6.35 11.00 -14.73
CA GLY A 62 6.96 10.94 -13.39
C GLY A 62 6.03 11.51 -12.33
N PHE A 63 5.42 12.67 -12.58
CA PHE A 63 4.45 13.29 -11.67
C PHE A 63 3.21 12.40 -11.44
N LEU A 64 2.61 11.87 -12.51
CA LEU A 64 1.48 10.94 -12.41
C LEU A 64 1.85 9.66 -11.64
N SER A 65 3.05 9.13 -11.86
CA SER A 65 3.57 7.97 -11.15
C SER A 65 3.72 8.26 -9.65
N CYS A 66 4.28 9.42 -9.28
CA CYS A 66 4.37 9.82 -7.88
C CYS A 66 2.99 10.03 -7.25
N ALA A 67 2.06 10.67 -7.95
CA ALA A 67 0.69 10.85 -7.48
C ALA A 67 0.00 9.49 -7.23
N SER A 68 0.19 8.51 -8.12
CA SER A 68 -0.33 7.16 -7.96
C SER A 68 0.34 6.41 -6.80
N LEU A 69 1.63 6.64 -6.55
CA LEU A 69 2.32 6.01 -5.42
C LEU A 69 1.85 6.58 -4.08
N ILE A 70 1.63 7.90 -4.02
CA ILE A 70 1.07 8.58 -2.85
C ILE A 70 -0.37 8.12 -2.60
N SER A 71 -1.20 7.97 -3.64
CA SER A 71 -2.57 7.50 -3.47
C SER A 71 -2.65 6.08 -2.90
N MET A 72 -1.67 5.23 -3.20
CA MET A 72 -1.57 3.88 -2.65
C MET A 72 -1.41 3.88 -1.11
N PHE A 73 -0.87 4.96 -0.53
CA PHE A 73 -0.79 5.13 0.92
C PHE A 73 -2.14 5.35 1.62
N ALA A 74 -3.22 5.57 0.87
CA ALA A 74 -4.57 5.61 1.44
C ALA A 74 -4.94 4.28 2.12
N SER A 75 -4.50 3.15 1.58
CA SER A 75 -4.76 1.82 2.17
C SER A 75 -4.15 1.64 3.57
N PRO A 76 -2.82 1.84 3.78
CA PRO A 76 -2.24 1.75 5.12
C PRO A 76 -2.78 2.80 6.09
N LEU A 77 -3.15 4.00 5.62
CA LEU A 77 -3.82 5.02 6.44
C LEU A 77 -5.21 4.56 6.91
N PHE A 78 -5.98 3.89 6.04
CA PHE A 78 -7.27 3.32 6.40
C PHE A 78 -7.13 2.22 7.47
N ILE A 79 -6.12 1.36 7.35
CA ILE A 79 -5.83 0.33 8.36
C ILE A 79 -5.47 0.95 9.70
N ILE A 80 -4.66 2.01 9.72
CA ILE A 80 -4.35 2.75 10.95
C ILE A 80 -5.63 3.27 11.63
N ASN A 81 -6.53 3.89 10.86
CA ASN A 81 -7.81 4.38 11.37
C ASN A 81 -8.68 3.22 11.90
N LEU A 82 -8.72 2.10 11.17
CA LEU A 82 -9.46 0.90 11.57
C LEU A 82 -8.93 0.33 12.89
N VAL A 83 -7.61 0.22 13.08
CA VAL A 83 -6.99 -0.25 14.34
C VAL A 83 -7.33 0.70 15.49
N ILE A 84 -7.29 2.01 15.28
CA ILE A 84 -7.65 2.99 16.32
C ILE A 84 -9.11 2.84 16.74
N ARG A 85 -10.01 2.65 15.78
CA ARG A 85 -11.46 2.53 16.01
C ARG A 85 -11.85 1.20 16.64
N THR A 86 -11.29 0.10 16.14
CA THR A 86 -11.58 -1.27 16.63
C THR A 86 -10.80 -1.62 17.89
N ARG A 87 -9.76 -0.82 18.21
CA ARG A 87 -8.77 -1.11 19.26
C ARG A 87 -8.11 -2.50 19.15
N SER A 88 -8.18 -3.13 17.98
CA SER A 88 -7.64 -4.45 17.72
C SER A 88 -6.61 -4.40 16.60
N VAL A 89 -5.54 -5.17 16.76
CA VAL A 89 -4.47 -5.36 15.75
C VAL A 89 -4.75 -6.55 14.83
N GLU A 90 -5.93 -7.16 14.92
CA GLU A 90 -6.30 -8.35 14.15
C GLU A 90 -6.20 -8.13 12.63
N PHE A 91 -6.53 -6.92 12.16
CA PHE A 91 -6.44 -6.55 10.75
C PHE A 91 -5.04 -6.09 10.32
N MET A 92 -4.04 -6.19 11.21
CA MET A 92 -2.71 -5.63 11.00
C MET A 92 -1.60 -6.59 11.47
N PRO A 93 -1.24 -7.57 10.63
CA PRO A 93 -0.20 -8.52 10.99
C PRO A 93 1.17 -7.83 11.08
N PHE A 94 1.86 -8.03 12.21
CA PHE A 94 3.18 -7.43 12.50
C PHE A 94 4.19 -7.59 11.35
N TYR A 95 4.29 -8.80 10.79
CA TYR A 95 5.23 -9.10 9.72
C TYR A 95 4.97 -8.29 8.45
N LEU A 96 3.71 -7.96 8.16
CA LEU A 96 3.35 -7.18 6.98
C LEU A 96 3.77 -5.71 7.15
N SER A 97 3.53 -5.14 8.32
CA SER A 97 3.99 -3.77 8.63
C SER A 97 5.50 -3.67 8.72
N LEU A 98 6.17 -4.66 9.33
CA LEU A 98 7.64 -4.69 9.38
C LEU A 98 8.25 -4.83 7.98
N SER A 99 7.72 -5.72 7.16
CA SER A 99 8.19 -5.91 5.78
C SER A 99 7.99 -4.65 4.95
N THR A 100 6.84 -3.98 5.08
CA THR A 100 6.55 -2.73 4.37
C THR A 100 7.49 -1.61 4.82
N PHE A 101 7.76 -1.50 6.13
CA PHE A 101 8.73 -0.55 6.69
C PHE A 101 10.15 -0.80 6.15
N LEU A 102 10.63 -2.04 6.17
CA LEU A 102 11.96 -2.39 5.67
C LEU A 102 12.08 -2.16 4.16
N MET A 103 11.04 -2.52 3.39
CA MET A 103 10.97 -2.25 1.95
C MET A 103 11.06 -0.75 1.68
N SER A 104 10.21 0.05 2.33
CA SER A 104 10.17 1.50 2.13
C SER A 104 11.49 2.16 2.55
N THR A 105 12.10 1.71 3.65
CA THR A 105 13.40 2.21 4.12
C THR A 105 14.51 1.87 3.12
N SER A 106 14.49 0.66 2.57
CA SER A 106 15.48 0.23 1.56
C SER A 106 15.38 1.06 0.29
N PHE A 107 14.16 1.34 -0.19
CA PHE A 107 13.95 2.20 -1.35
C PHE A 107 14.25 3.68 -1.07
N LEU A 108 13.99 4.15 0.15
CA LEU A 108 14.39 5.48 0.59
C LEU A 108 15.91 5.63 0.51
N LEU A 109 16.66 4.71 1.12
CA LEU A 109 18.12 4.70 1.06
C LEU A 109 18.62 4.62 -0.39
N TYR A 110 18.04 3.74 -1.20
CA TYR A 110 18.37 3.64 -2.62
C TYR A 110 18.15 4.96 -3.36
N GLY A 111 17.02 5.64 -3.13
CA GLY A 111 16.72 6.94 -3.75
C GLY A 111 17.68 8.05 -3.30
N VAL A 112 18.08 8.06 -2.02
CA VAL A 112 19.07 9.00 -1.48
C VAL A 112 20.44 8.78 -2.13
N PHE A 113 20.91 7.53 -2.21
CA PHE A 113 22.20 7.22 -2.83
C PHE A 113 22.25 7.55 -4.33
N ASN A 114 21.14 7.42 -5.05
CA ASN A 114 21.04 7.75 -6.48
C ASN A 114 20.63 9.21 -6.74
N PHE A 115 20.43 10.03 -5.69
CA PHE A 115 19.92 11.41 -5.79
C PHE A 115 18.60 11.53 -6.61
N ASP A 116 17.75 10.50 -6.56
CA ASP A 116 16.50 10.46 -7.31
C ASP A 116 15.31 10.85 -6.41
N ALA A 117 14.86 12.10 -6.58
CA ALA A 117 13.74 12.68 -5.85
C ALA A 117 12.42 11.92 -6.03
N PHE A 118 12.20 11.31 -7.20
CA PHE A 118 10.97 10.58 -7.48
C PHE A 118 10.92 9.25 -6.73
N ILE A 119 12.07 8.71 -6.31
CA ILE A 119 12.16 7.49 -5.52
C ILE A 119 12.18 7.81 -4.03
N TYR A 120 13.04 8.72 -3.56
CA TYR A 120 13.21 8.90 -2.12
C TYR A 120 12.01 9.60 -1.46
N VAL A 121 11.35 10.57 -2.12
CA VAL A 121 10.21 11.31 -1.53
C VAL A 121 9.04 10.40 -1.15
N PRO A 122 8.47 9.59 -2.07
CA PRO A 122 7.36 8.73 -1.73
C PRO A 122 7.75 7.61 -0.75
N ASN A 123 8.94 7.03 -0.89
CA ASN A 123 9.43 6.01 0.04
C ASN A 123 9.74 6.57 1.45
N GLY A 124 10.02 7.87 1.57
CA GLY A 124 10.10 8.57 2.85
C GLY A 124 8.74 8.60 3.57
N ILE A 125 7.68 8.98 2.84
CA ILE A 125 6.30 8.94 3.36
C ILE A 125 5.92 7.51 3.77
N GLY A 126 6.21 6.51 2.93
CA GLY A 126 5.97 5.11 3.23
C GLY A 126 6.71 4.62 4.49
N THR A 127 7.93 5.12 4.73
CA THR A 127 8.71 4.79 5.93
C THR A 127 8.06 5.38 7.19
N ILE A 128 7.62 6.63 7.14
CA ILE A 128 6.88 7.28 8.25
C ILE A 128 5.60 6.50 8.57
N LEU A 129 4.84 6.12 7.54
CA LEU A 129 3.64 5.30 7.72
C LEU A 129 3.98 3.93 8.32
N GLY A 130 5.06 3.28 7.87
CA GLY A 130 5.55 2.02 8.44
C GLY A 130 5.92 2.13 9.93
N ILE A 131 6.55 3.24 10.34
CA ILE A 131 6.86 3.51 11.75
C ILE A 131 5.58 3.69 12.56
N LEU A 132 4.63 4.50 12.09
CA LEU A 132 3.34 4.69 12.74
C LEU A 132 2.59 3.36 12.90
N GLN A 133 2.67 2.53 11.86
CA GLN A 133 2.08 1.21 11.84
C GLN A 133 2.67 0.29 12.93
N LEU A 134 4.00 0.21 13.03
CA LEU A 134 4.66 -0.57 14.08
C LEU A 134 4.35 -0.03 15.48
N ALA A 135 4.38 1.29 15.66
CA ALA A 135 4.13 1.94 16.94
C ALA A 135 2.71 1.65 17.46
N LEU A 136 1.70 1.70 16.59
CA LEU A 136 0.33 1.35 16.93
C LEU A 136 0.19 -0.14 17.28
N TYR A 137 0.85 -1.02 16.52
CA TYR A 137 0.83 -2.45 16.81
C TYR A 137 1.34 -2.75 18.24
N PHE A 138 2.50 -2.21 18.63
CA PHE A 138 3.04 -2.42 19.97
C PHE A 138 2.11 -1.89 21.07
N ARG A 139 1.51 -0.71 20.84
CA ARG A 139 0.63 -0.07 21.84
C ARG A 139 -0.69 -0.82 22.04
N TYR A 140 -1.36 -1.23 20.96
CA TYR A 140 -2.62 -1.96 21.06
C TYR A 140 -2.43 -3.42 21.48
N LYS A 141 -1.33 -4.06 21.07
CA LYS A 141 -0.98 -5.41 21.56
C LYS A 141 -0.75 -5.41 23.07
N ALA A 142 0.03 -4.45 23.58
CA ALA A 142 0.28 -4.31 25.02
C ALA A 142 -1.03 -4.12 25.80
N LYS A 143 -1.92 -3.24 25.32
CA LYS A 143 -3.23 -3.02 25.94
C LYS A 143 -4.12 -4.28 25.94
N SER A 144 -4.14 -5.06 24.85
CA SER A 144 -4.94 -6.29 24.79
C SER A 144 -4.45 -7.36 25.78
N MET A 145 -3.14 -7.43 26.02
CA MET A 145 -2.56 -8.37 26.99
C MET A 145 -2.92 -7.95 28.42
N GLU A 146 -2.96 -6.65 28.71
CA GLU A 146 -3.38 -6.09 30.00
C GLU A 146 -4.87 -6.37 30.27
N GLU A 147 -5.75 -6.10 29.30
CA GLU A 147 -7.19 -6.43 29.37
C GLU A 147 -7.46 -7.94 29.45
N SER A 148 -6.58 -8.82 28.94
CA SER A 148 -6.71 -10.28 29.07
C SER A 148 -6.22 -10.83 30.42
N ASN A 149 -5.38 -10.09 31.14
CA ASN A 149 -4.86 -10.48 32.45
C ASN A 149 -5.77 -10.02 33.61
N GLU A 150 -6.58 -8.98 33.41
CA GLU A 150 -7.58 -8.51 34.37
C GLU A 150 -8.88 -9.33 34.55
N PRO A 151 -9.40 -10.18 33.61
CA PRO A 151 -10.73 -10.77 33.76
C PRO A 151 -10.80 -12.01 34.67
N LEU A 152 -9.66 -12.58 35.09
CA LEU A 152 -9.65 -13.84 35.87
C LEU A 152 -9.45 -13.64 37.38
N MET A 153 -9.08 -12.44 37.83
CA MET A 153 -8.83 -12.21 39.27
C MET A 153 -10.06 -11.67 40.03
N VAL A 154 -11.13 -11.26 39.35
CA VAL A 154 -12.33 -10.68 39.99
C VAL A 154 -13.50 -11.67 40.10
N SER A 155 -13.42 -12.85 39.48
CA SER A 155 -14.48 -13.87 39.55
C SER A 155 -14.34 -14.87 40.72
N GLN A 156 -13.39 -14.69 41.64
CA GLN A 156 -13.19 -15.59 42.79
C GLN A 156 -13.12 -14.90 44.16
N ALA A 157 -13.77 -13.74 44.33
CA ALA A 157 -13.93 -13.09 45.63
C ALA A 157 -15.41 -12.98 46.03
#